data_AF-A0A382V696-F1
#
_entry.id   AF-A0A382V696-F1
#
_cell.length_a   1.000
_cell.length_b   1.000
_cell.length_c   1.000
_cell.angle_alpha   90.00
_cell.angle_beta   90.00
_cell.angle_gamma   90.00
#
_symmetry.space_group_name_H-M   'P 1'
#
loop_
_entity.id
_entity.type
_entity.pdbx_description
1 polymer ?
#
loop_
_entity_poly.entity_id
_entity_poly.type
_entity_poly.pdbx_seq_one_letter_code
_entity_poly.pdbx_strand_id
1 'polypeptide(L)'
;MTAVAFSIIAAFGFASSAVLSRQGMQAIFPLPGVMVSLFFSLLFSAIMVLLFAFSDISSIPQAAILWIVGLGLLNYLGGRSQNFLAVNLIGASRASLFVASQAPFAALFAVAFIGESMHVLVGLGTAGVVSGLIFASGTSILEGWRGDKIFVLGYLMALGA
;
A
#
# COMPACT_ATOMS: atom_id res chain seq x y z
N MET A 1 -17.03 16.50 3.19
CA MET A 1 -15.71 17.19 3.27
C MET A 1 -14.73 16.49 4.22
N THR A 2 -15.19 15.91 5.33
CA THR A 2 -14.36 15.13 6.28
C THR A 2 -13.63 13.94 5.64
N ALA A 3 -14.31 13.16 4.79
CA ALA A 3 -13.69 12.04 4.08
C ALA A 3 -12.52 12.46 3.18
N VAL A 4 -12.65 13.59 2.47
CA VAL A 4 -11.59 14.15 1.62
C VAL A 4 -10.40 14.60 2.48
N ALA A 5 -10.66 15.28 3.60
CA ALA A 5 -9.60 15.68 4.53
C ALA A 5 -8.83 14.46 5.08
N PHE A 6 -9.54 13.41 5.49
CA PHE A 6 -8.90 12.17 5.94
C PHE A 6 -8.12 11.46 4.84
N SER A 7 -8.60 11.46 3.59
CA SER A 7 -7.84 10.89 2.47
C SER A 7 -6.52 11.64 2.20
N ILE A 8 -6.51 12.97 2.34
CA ILE A 8 -5.30 13.78 2.16
C ILE A 8 -4.31 13.49 3.29
N ILE A 9 -4.78 13.47 4.55
CA ILE A 9 -3.94 13.14 5.71
C ILE A 9 -3.35 11.72 5.55
N ALA A 10 -4.18 10.76 5.12
CA ALA A 10 -3.72 9.40 4.84
C ALA A 10 -2.64 9.40 3.74
N ALA A 11 -2.84 10.13 2.65
CA ALA A 11 -1.86 10.24 1.57
C ALA A 11 -0.51 10.79 2.07
N PHE A 12 -0.52 11.83 2.91
CA PHE A 12 0.69 12.34 3.56
C PHE A 12 1.35 11.29 4.46
N GLY A 13 0.57 10.55 5.23
CA GLY A 13 1.05 9.45 6.08
C GLY A 13 1.74 8.36 5.24
N PHE A 14 1.09 7.89 4.16
CA PHE A 14 1.65 6.89 3.27
C PHE A 14 2.94 7.38 2.58
N ALA A 15 2.95 8.60 2.05
CA ALA A 15 4.14 9.18 1.42
C ALA A 15 5.32 9.31 2.40
N SER A 16 5.06 9.80 3.61
CA SER A 16 6.07 9.95 4.66
C SER A 16 6.61 8.59 5.12
N SER A 17 5.75 7.57 5.17
CA SER A 17 6.14 6.22 5.59
C SER A 17 7.21 5.59 4.70
N ALA A 18 7.19 5.84 3.38
CA ALA A 18 8.20 5.33 2.46
C ALA A 18 9.58 5.95 2.72
N VAL A 19 9.63 7.25 3.08
CA VAL A 19 10.87 7.95 3.41
C VAL A 19 11.40 7.49 4.77
N LEU A 20 10.54 7.46 5.79
CA LEU A 20 10.92 7.08 7.15
C LEU A 20 11.35 5.61 7.23
N SER A 21 10.61 4.70 6.57
CA SER A 21 11.00 3.28 6.51
C SER A 21 12.34 3.11 5.81
N ARG A 22 12.58 3.81 4.70
CA ARG A 22 13.89 3.77 4.05
C ARG A 22 15.02 4.21 4.98
N GLN A 23 14.84 5.33 5.67
CA GLN A 23 15.84 5.84 6.61
C GLN A 23 16.07 4.87 7.77
N GLY A 24 15.00 4.33 8.37
CA GLY A 24 15.10 3.38 9.47
C GLY A 24 15.70 2.03 9.09
N MET A 25 15.64 1.65 7.81
CA MET A 25 16.14 0.36 7.31
C MET A 25 17.52 0.43 6.63
N GLN A 26 18.24 1.55 6.70
CA GLN A 26 19.57 1.65 6.06
C GLN A 26 20.59 0.68 6.64
N ALA A 27 20.50 0.40 7.95
CA ALA A 27 21.46 -0.41 8.69
C ALA A 27 20.95 -1.80 9.07
N ILE A 28 19.71 -2.15 8.71
CA ILE A 28 19.05 -3.39 9.12
C ILE A 28 18.33 -4.05 7.96
N PHE A 29 18.10 -5.36 8.08
CA PHE A 29 17.25 -6.08 7.14
C PHE A 29 15.80 -5.56 7.22
N PRO A 30 15.01 -5.54 6.13
CA PRO A 30 13.68 -4.91 6.13
C PRO A 30 12.62 -5.60 7.00
N LEU A 31 12.69 -6.92 7.19
CA LEU A 31 11.68 -7.69 7.94
C LEU A 31 11.52 -7.26 9.41
N PRO A 32 12.60 -7.03 10.19
CA PRO A 32 12.50 -6.40 11.49
C PRO A 32 11.73 -5.07 11.48
N GLY A 33 11.94 -4.23 10.47
CA GLY A 33 11.19 -2.98 10.28
C GLY A 33 9.69 -3.22 10.08
N VAL A 34 9.32 -4.26 9.33
CA VAL A 34 7.92 -4.68 9.16
C VAL A 34 7.31 -5.05 10.51
N MET A 35 7.99 -5.89 11.30
CA MET A 35 7.52 -6.32 12.64
C MET A 35 7.25 -5.14 13.57
N VAL A 36 8.19 -4.18 13.64
CA VAL A 36 8.00 -2.96 14.43
C VAL A 36 6.79 -2.17 13.92
N SER A 37 6.63 -2.04 12.60
CA SER A 37 5.48 -1.33 12.03
C SER A 37 4.14 -1.99 12.34
N LEU A 38 4.09 -3.34 12.33
CA LEU A 38 2.88 -4.10 12.67
C LEU A 38 2.53 -3.96 14.15
N PHE A 39 3.53 -3.97 15.02
CA PHE A 39 3.33 -3.77 16.46
C PHE A 39 2.66 -2.42 16.75
N PHE A 40 3.17 -1.32 16.17
CA PHE A 40 2.56 0.00 16.35
C PHE A 40 1.19 0.12 15.67
N SER A 41 0.99 -0.53 14.52
CA SER A 41 -0.31 -0.57 13.85
C SER A 41 -1.37 -1.29 14.71
N LEU A 42 -0.98 -2.42 15.32
CA LEU A 42 -1.82 -3.16 16.26
C LEU A 42 -2.14 -2.33 17.50
N LEU A 43 -1.12 -1.72 18.12
CA LEU A 43 -1.30 -0.89 19.31
C LEU A 43 -2.27 0.26 19.05
N PHE A 44 -2.06 1.01 17.96
CA PHE A 44 -2.93 2.12 17.60
C PHE A 44 -4.36 1.66 17.28
N SER A 45 -4.51 0.59 16.48
CA SER A 45 -5.82 0.04 16.15
C SER A 45 -6.57 -0.47 17.40
N ALA A 46 -5.88 -1.14 18.32
CA ALA A 46 -6.47 -1.61 19.57
C ALA A 46 -6.98 -0.44 20.43
N ILE A 47 -6.21 0.64 20.55
CA ILE A 47 -6.64 1.85 21.27
C ILE A 47 -7.89 2.45 20.61
N MET A 48 -7.90 2.58 19.27
CA MET A 48 -9.06 3.11 18.55
C MET A 48 -10.32 2.27 18.76
N VAL A 49 -10.21 0.95 18.70
CA VAL A 49 -11.35 0.06 18.94
C VAL A 49 -11.85 0.18 20.37
N LEU A 50 -10.98 0.22 21.37
CA LEU A 50 -11.37 0.37 22.77
C LEU A 50 -12.08 1.70 23.05
N LEU A 51 -11.64 2.79 22.40
CA LEU A 51 -12.21 4.12 22.61
C LEU A 51 -13.53 4.35 21.86
N PHE A 52 -13.69 3.76 20.67
CA PHE A 52 -14.78 4.14 19.76
C PHE A 52 -15.72 3.01 19.35
N ALA A 53 -15.31 1.74 19.43
CA ALA A 53 -16.03 0.64 18.80
C ALA A 53 -15.99 -0.68 19.61
N PHE A 54 -15.82 -0.59 20.93
CA PHE A 54 -15.69 -1.78 21.78
C PHE A 54 -16.93 -2.68 21.76
N SER A 55 -18.13 -2.07 21.68
CA SER A 55 -19.40 -2.78 21.59
C SER A 55 -19.57 -3.58 20.30
N ASP A 56 -18.89 -3.17 19.23
CA ASP A 56 -19.13 -3.70 17.89
C ASP A 56 -18.28 -4.95 17.59
N ILE A 57 -17.32 -5.27 18.48
CA ILE A 57 -16.47 -6.46 18.34
C ILE A 57 -17.31 -7.75 18.40
N SER A 58 -18.32 -7.79 19.27
CA SER A 58 -19.15 -8.97 19.48
C SER A 58 -20.20 -9.18 18.38
N SER A 59 -20.44 -8.17 17.54
CA SER A 59 -21.43 -8.20 16.47
C SER A 59 -20.84 -8.55 15.09
N ILE A 60 -19.52 -8.80 15.01
CA ILE A 60 -18.85 -9.12 13.75
C ILE A 60 -19.36 -10.47 13.19
N PRO A 61 -19.95 -10.49 11.97
CA PRO A 61 -20.38 -11.72 11.35
C PRO A 61 -19.20 -12.68 11.09
N GLN A 62 -19.40 -13.98 11.31
CA GLN A 62 -18.34 -14.98 11.13
C GLN A 62 -17.76 -15.01 9.70
N ALA A 63 -18.59 -14.74 8.68
CA ALA A 63 -18.14 -14.62 7.30
C ALA A 63 -17.20 -13.41 7.09
N ALA A 64 -17.44 -12.29 7.78
CA ALA A 64 -16.58 -11.11 7.71
C ALA A 64 -15.20 -11.37 8.35
N ILE A 65 -15.14 -12.19 9.40
CA ILE A 65 -13.87 -12.60 10.04
C ILE A 65 -12.95 -13.26 9.01
N LEU A 66 -13.46 -14.15 8.16
CA LEU A 66 -12.63 -14.82 7.13
C LEU A 66 -12.06 -13.81 6.12
N TRP A 67 -12.87 -12.85 5.68
CA TRP A 67 -12.40 -11.78 4.78
C TRP A 67 -11.35 -10.88 5.44
N ILE A 68 -11.55 -10.50 6.70
CA ILE A 68 -10.61 -9.67 7.47
C ILE A 68 -9.29 -10.42 7.72
N VAL A 69 -9.34 -11.72 8.02
CA VAL A 69 -8.15 -12.57 8.16
C VAL A 69 -7.41 -12.65 6.82
N GLY A 70 -8.12 -12.88 5.72
CA GLY A 70 -7.54 -12.88 4.37
C GLY A 70 -6.88 -11.56 4.02
N LEU A 71 -7.54 -10.43 4.29
CA LEU A 71 -6.98 -9.09 4.18
C LEU A 71 -5.71 -8.95 5.02
N GLY A 72 -5.74 -9.42 6.27
CA GLY A 72 -4.60 -9.34 7.17
C GLY A 72 -3.36 -10.08 6.66
N LEU A 73 -3.55 -11.30 6.16
CA LEU A 73 -2.47 -12.08 5.54
C LEU A 73 -1.94 -11.41 4.27
N LEU A 74 -2.82 -11.02 3.35
CA LEU A 74 -2.40 -10.46 2.07
C LEU A 74 -1.74 -9.09 2.23
N ASN A 75 -2.33 -8.21 3.05
CA ASN A 75 -1.85 -6.85 3.20
C ASN A 75 -0.66 -6.73 4.15
N TYR A 76 -0.75 -7.29 5.36
CA TYR A 76 0.27 -7.09 6.39
C TYR A 76 1.44 -8.07 6.31
N LEU A 77 1.21 -9.32 5.93
CA LEU A 77 2.32 -10.28 5.74
C LEU A 77 2.89 -10.19 4.33
N GLY A 78 2.03 -10.17 3.31
CA GLY A 78 2.43 -10.04 1.91
C GLY A 78 2.86 -8.62 1.55
N GLY A 79 1.90 -7.74 1.32
CA GLY A 79 2.13 -6.43 0.71
C GLY A 79 3.07 -5.53 1.52
N ARG A 80 2.92 -5.49 2.85
CA ARG A 80 3.79 -4.68 3.73
C ARG A 80 5.25 -5.13 3.67
N SER A 81 5.50 -6.43 3.63
CA SER A 81 6.87 -6.96 3.57
C SER A 81 7.50 -6.70 2.20
N GLN A 82 6.74 -6.93 1.13
CA GLN A 82 7.14 -6.61 -0.24
C GLN A 82 7.41 -5.12 -0.43
N ASN A 83 6.58 -4.25 0.16
CA ASN A 83 6.77 -2.80 0.12
C ASN A 83 8.09 -2.39 0.78
N PHE A 84 8.38 -2.89 1.98
CA PHE A 84 9.60 -2.53 2.71
C PHE A 84 10.86 -3.08 2.02
N LEU A 85 10.78 -4.28 1.47
CA LEU A 85 11.84 -4.87 0.65
C LEU A 85 12.07 -4.04 -0.63
N ALA A 86 11.02 -3.68 -1.35
CA ALA A 86 11.12 -2.84 -2.55
C ALA A 86 11.74 -1.46 -2.23
N VAL A 87 11.27 -0.80 -1.18
CA VAL A 87 11.81 0.50 -0.73
C VAL A 87 13.29 0.39 -0.38
N ASN A 88 13.74 -0.72 0.18
CA ASN A 88 15.15 -0.97 0.48
C ASN A 88 15.98 -1.21 -0.79
N LEU A 89 15.46 -1.99 -1.75
CA LEU A 89 16.17 -2.40 -2.98
C LEU A 89 16.27 -1.28 -4.03
N ILE A 90 15.15 -0.66 -4.38
CA ILE A 90 15.06 0.33 -5.48
C ILE A 90 14.87 1.75 -4.97
N GLY A 91 14.66 1.91 -3.66
CA GLY A 91 14.50 3.20 -3.02
C GLY A 91 13.05 3.71 -2.95
N ALA A 92 12.79 4.56 -1.96
CA ALA A 92 11.46 5.10 -1.66
C ALA A 92 10.77 5.76 -2.86
N SER A 93 11.47 6.64 -3.60
CA SER A 93 10.86 7.35 -4.73
C SER A 93 10.42 6.40 -5.85
N ARG A 94 11.24 5.39 -6.19
CA ARG A 94 10.92 4.42 -7.25
C ARG A 94 9.86 3.43 -6.79
N ALA A 95 10.01 2.86 -5.59
CA ALA A 95 9.05 1.91 -5.04
C ALA A 95 7.65 2.52 -4.90
N SER A 96 7.54 3.76 -4.41
CA SER A 96 6.24 4.44 -4.25
C SER A 96 5.49 4.65 -5.56
N LEU A 97 6.19 4.82 -6.69
CA LEU A 97 5.53 4.92 -7.99
C LEU A 97 4.80 3.62 -8.34
N PHE A 98 5.49 2.48 -8.24
CA PHE A 98 4.89 1.18 -8.55
C PHE A 98 3.78 0.82 -7.57
N VAL A 99 3.94 1.12 -6.29
CA VAL A 99 2.90 0.91 -5.27
C VAL A 99 1.66 1.78 -5.53
N ALA A 100 1.82 2.97 -6.12
CA ALA A 100 0.69 3.82 -6.51
C ALA A 100 -0.18 3.19 -7.62
N SER A 101 0.32 2.18 -8.34
CA SER A 101 -0.49 1.40 -9.28
C SER A 101 -1.62 0.59 -8.62
N GLN A 102 -1.63 0.48 -7.28
CA GLN A 102 -2.75 -0.13 -6.55
C GLN A 102 -4.10 0.55 -6.84
N ALA A 103 -4.11 1.86 -7.13
CA ALA A 103 -5.33 2.62 -7.38
C ALA A 103 -6.12 2.12 -8.61
N PRO A 104 -5.49 1.98 -9.81
CA PRO A 104 -6.17 1.37 -10.95
C PRO A 104 -6.54 -0.10 -10.71
N PHE A 105 -5.71 -0.90 -10.03
CA PHE A 105 -6.08 -2.29 -9.71
C PHE A 105 -7.29 -2.38 -8.77
N ALA A 106 -7.36 -1.52 -7.76
CA ALA A 106 -8.50 -1.44 -6.85
C ALA A 106 -9.79 -1.10 -7.60
N ALA A 107 -9.75 -0.13 -8.52
CA ALA A 107 -10.90 0.22 -9.36
C ALA A 107 -11.33 -0.96 -10.25
N LEU A 108 -10.38 -1.68 -10.86
CA LEU A 108 -10.66 -2.86 -11.66
C LEU A 108 -11.28 -3.98 -10.83
N PHE A 109 -10.74 -4.25 -9.63
CA PHE A 109 -11.26 -5.29 -8.75
C PHE A 109 -12.63 -4.95 -8.17
N ALA A 110 -12.91 -3.69 -7.88
CA ALA A 110 -14.24 -3.23 -7.45
C ALA A 110 -15.29 -3.50 -8.55
N VAL A 111 -14.98 -3.17 -9.81
CA VAL A 111 -15.88 -3.46 -10.93
C VAL A 111 -16.02 -4.97 -11.15
N ALA A 112 -14.91 -5.73 -11.12
CA ALA A 112 -14.90 -7.14 -11.47
C ALA A 112 -15.51 -8.06 -10.39
N PHE A 113 -15.21 -7.83 -9.12
CA PHE A 113 -15.58 -8.72 -8.01
C PHE A 113 -16.76 -8.21 -7.19
N ILE A 114 -16.93 -6.88 -7.07
CA ILE A 114 -18.01 -6.26 -6.29
C ILE A 114 -19.19 -5.88 -7.19
N GLY A 115 -18.95 -5.76 -8.52
CA GLY A 115 -19.98 -5.38 -9.49
C GLY A 115 -20.32 -3.89 -9.45
N GLU A 116 -19.43 -3.06 -8.89
CA GLU A 116 -19.64 -1.61 -8.82
C GLU A 116 -19.62 -0.98 -10.22
N SER A 117 -20.58 -0.12 -10.52
CA SER A 117 -20.58 0.66 -11.75
C SER A 117 -19.63 1.84 -11.65
N MET A 118 -18.63 1.92 -12.53
CA MET A 118 -17.64 2.98 -12.51
C MET A 118 -18.26 4.30 -12.99
N HIS A 119 -18.31 5.31 -12.12
CA HIS A 119 -18.71 6.66 -12.51
C HIS A 119 -17.64 7.30 -13.42
N VAL A 120 -18.06 8.07 -14.43
CA VAL A 120 -17.16 8.65 -15.45
C VAL A 120 -16.00 9.45 -14.84
N LEU A 121 -16.27 10.23 -13.79
CA LEU A 121 -15.22 10.97 -13.06
C LEU A 121 -14.19 10.06 -12.39
N VAL A 122 -14.59 8.90 -11.87
CA VAL A 122 -13.66 7.92 -11.29
C VAL A 122 -12.78 7.34 -12.39
N GLY A 123 -13.37 6.98 -13.54
CA GLY A 123 -12.61 6.52 -14.70
C GLY A 123 -11.58 7.53 -15.21
N LEU A 124 -11.96 8.81 -15.29
CA LEU A 124 -11.03 9.90 -15.64
C LEU A 124 -9.92 10.07 -14.60
N GLY A 125 -10.25 9.97 -13.30
CA GLY A 125 -9.27 10.01 -12.21
C GLY A 125 -8.28 8.84 -12.31
N THR A 126 -8.76 7.62 -12.53
CA THR A 126 -7.93 6.43 -12.71
C THR A 126 -7.02 6.57 -13.93
N ALA A 127 -7.54 7.06 -15.07
CA ALA A 127 -6.73 7.32 -16.27
C ALA A 127 -5.65 8.38 -16.01
N GLY A 128 -5.97 9.43 -15.23
CA GLY A 128 -5.01 10.44 -14.79
C GLY A 128 -3.90 9.85 -13.92
N VAL A 129 -4.24 8.98 -12.97
CA VAL A 129 -3.25 8.26 -12.13
C VAL A 129 -2.33 7.39 -12.98
N VAL A 130 -2.89 6.59 -13.89
CA VAL A 130 -2.10 5.74 -14.81
C VAL A 130 -1.17 6.58 -15.68
N SER A 131 -1.67 7.67 -16.25
CA SER A 131 -0.87 8.56 -17.09
C SER A 131 0.26 9.23 -16.31
N GLY A 132 -0.03 9.73 -15.10
CA GLY A 132 0.97 10.29 -14.20
C GLY A 132 2.02 9.27 -13.78
N LEU A 133 1.61 8.02 -13.54
CA LEU A 133 2.52 6.94 -13.19
C LEU A 133 3.46 6.60 -14.37
N ILE A 134 2.94 6.47 -15.59
CA ILE A 134 3.76 6.22 -16.78
C ILE A 134 4.78 7.35 -16.98
N PHE A 135 4.33 8.60 -16.84
CA PHE A 135 5.21 9.77 -16.98
C PHE A 135 6.32 9.80 -15.91
N ALA A 136 5.98 9.52 -14.66
CA ALA A 136 6.93 9.54 -13.54
C ALA A 136 7.86 8.32 -13.50
N SER A 137 7.43 7.16 -14.01
CA SER A 137 8.20 5.90 -13.98
C SER A 137 9.05 5.64 -15.23
N GLY A 138 8.79 6.36 -16.33
CA GLY A 138 9.39 6.09 -17.65
C GLY A 138 10.92 6.02 -17.67
N THR A 139 11.60 6.95 -16.98
CA THR A 139 13.08 6.94 -16.89
C THR A 139 13.60 5.88 -15.92
N SER A 140 12.85 5.57 -14.86
CA SER A 140 13.24 4.62 -13.81
C SER A 140 13.28 3.17 -14.29
N ILE A 141 12.35 2.76 -15.16
CA ILE A 141 12.29 1.41 -15.73
C ILE A 141 13.49 1.15 -16.64
N LEU A 142 13.82 2.12 -17.49
CA LEU A 142 14.95 2.07 -18.41
C LEU A 142 16.30 1.97 -17.69
N GLU A 143 16.47 2.70 -16.57
CA GLU A 143 17.67 2.60 -15.74
C GLU A 143 17.77 1.27 -14.98
N GLY A 144 16.65 0.75 -14.48
CA GLY A 144 16.60 -0.52 -13.75
C GLY A 144 16.96 -1.74 -14.61
N TRP A 145 16.51 -1.74 -15.88
CA TRP A 145 16.76 -2.85 -16.82
C TRP A 145 18.25 -2.97 -17.19
N ARG A 146 18.98 -1.85 -17.26
CA ARG A 146 20.38 -1.82 -17.71
C ARG A 146 21.40 -2.14 -16.61
N GLY A 147 20.98 -2.15 -15.34
CA GLY A 147 21.87 -2.23 -14.18
C GLY A 147 22.06 -3.64 -13.61
N ASP A 148 21.05 -4.19 -12.93
CA ASP A 148 21.20 -5.42 -12.14
C ASP A 148 19.86 -6.14 -11.89
N LYS A 149 19.86 -7.48 -11.87
CA LYS A 149 18.63 -8.31 -11.71
C LYS A 149 17.95 -8.08 -10.35
N ILE A 150 18.70 -7.65 -9.34
CA ILE A 150 18.18 -7.33 -8.01
C ILE A 150 17.23 -6.13 -8.04
N PHE A 151 17.44 -5.17 -8.95
CA PHE A 151 16.51 -4.04 -9.12
C PHE A 151 15.18 -4.49 -9.72
N VAL A 152 15.20 -5.45 -10.66
CA VAL A 152 13.97 -6.03 -11.24
C VAL A 152 13.13 -6.71 -10.16
N LEU A 153 13.78 -7.43 -9.23
CA LEU A 153 13.08 -8.01 -8.08
C LEU A 153 12.42 -6.93 -7.22
N GLY A 154 13.09 -5.81 -6.97
CA GLY A 154 12.52 -4.69 -6.23
C GLY A 154 11.31 -4.06 -6.92
N TYR A 155 11.31 -3.92 -8.26
CA TYR A 155 10.13 -3.45 -9.00
C TYR A 155 8.97 -4.44 -8.95
N LEU A 156 9.24 -5.75 -9.06
CA LEU A 156 8.22 -6.79 -8.94
C LEU A 156 7.61 -6.82 -7.53
N MET A 157 8.44 -6.67 -6.50
CA MET A 157 7.96 -6.55 -5.11
C MET A 157 7.13 -5.28 -4.92
N ALA A 158 7.50 -4.16 -5.54
CA ALA A 158 6.72 -2.93 -5.48
C ALA A 158 5.36 -3.04 -6.19
N LEU A 159 5.27 -3.84 -7.26
CA LEU A 159 4.02 -4.11 -7.97
C LEU A 159 3.10 -5.09 -7.23
N GLY A 160 3.69 -6.06 -6.52
CA GLY A 160 2.93 -7.03 -5.73
C GLY A 160 2.40 -6.49 -4.41
N ALA A 161 2.95 -5.37 -3.94
CA ALA A 161 2.67 -4.74 -2.65
C ALA A 161 1.43 -3.84 -2.67
#